data_AF-E8UXS9-F1
#
_entry.id   AF-E8UXS9-F1
#
_cell.length_a   1.000
_cell.length_b   1.000
_cell.length_c   1.000
_cell.angle_alpha   90.00
_cell.angle_beta   90.00
_cell.angle_gamma   90.00
#
_symmetry.space_group_name_H-M   'P 1'
#
loop_
_entity.id
_entity.type
_entity.pdbx_description
1 polymer ?
#
loop_
_entity_poly.entity_id
_entity_poly.type
_entity_poly.pdbx_seq_one_letter_code
_entity_poly.pdbx_strand_id
1 'polypeptide(L)'
;MRTPILRLVILVSTVGLLGINVWAAEKKIQEDWVSAWSTAVHEPLAFPGLPPTPVFDNQTIRMIVRPAIGSGRVRIRFSNAYGASVLEIGAAHIAVVEHGSAIIPATDRVLTFGGSASVKVPPGAPILTDPVDLKISPFTELAITIFLPHPMSATTTHFWAQHETYVSGPGDFTGSAEIQNASVTTAWYWLASVEVPAASSFAAVVTFGDSITDGVGAKQGQYEDWPDQLAKRLSGIAVLNEGIGGNRILHDGAGVSALARFDRDVLAQPSITSMIVLEGINDIGWPHMKPPAPKNGAPLQTSPFAGETVTSKDLIVGLRQLIDRAHQHGIRVFGATLTPYEGAGYFSQDGETVRQEVNQWIRSSGAFDDVMDFDAAVRDPRHPSRFREEYQSGDYLHPSAAGYRAMAAAIDIEALRTEPHQVPVAKTSKK
;
A
#
# COMPACT_ATOMS: atom_id res chain seq x y z
N MET A 1 10.73 61.27 -66.45
CA MET A 1 11.99 60.86 -65.78
C MET A 1 11.99 61.50 -64.40
N ARG A 2 11.63 60.74 -63.35
CA ARG A 2 12.48 60.03 -62.36
C ARG A 2 12.72 60.87 -61.08
N THR A 3 11.98 60.45 -60.04
CA THR A 3 12.22 60.34 -58.56
C THR A 3 13.69 60.18 -58.09
N PRO A 4 14.07 60.06 -56.76
CA PRO A 4 13.31 59.92 -55.48
C PRO A 4 13.87 60.73 -54.23
N ILE A 5 13.10 61.00 -53.16
CA ILE A 5 12.95 60.36 -51.80
C ILE A 5 14.18 60.36 -50.84
N LEU A 6 14.06 60.97 -49.64
CA LEU A 6 14.54 60.37 -48.37
C LEU A 6 13.86 60.90 -47.07
N ARG A 7 12.94 60.06 -46.56
CA ARG A 7 12.56 59.65 -45.19
C ARG A 7 12.59 60.61 -43.99
N LEU A 8 11.37 60.82 -43.49
CA LEU A 8 10.92 61.25 -42.17
C LEU A 8 11.04 60.10 -41.14
N VAL A 9 11.52 60.40 -39.92
CA VAL A 9 11.34 59.55 -38.73
C VAL A 9 10.72 60.43 -37.65
N ILE A 10 9.44 60.21 -37.34
CA ILE A 10 8.77 60.74 -36.14
C ILE A 10 8.46 59.55 -35.25
N LEU A 11 9.06 59.54 -34.06
CA LEU A 11 8.77 58.59 -33.00
C LEU A 11 7.48 59.03 -32.31
N VAL A 12 6.39 58.28 -32.48
CA VAL A 12 5.13 58.48 -31.74
C VAL A 12 5.12 57.50 -30.57
N SER A 13 5.13 58.04 -29.35
CA SER A 13 4.97 57.28 -28.13
C SER A 13 3.48 57.00 -27.89
N THR A 14 3.06 55.74 -28.04
CA THR A 14 1.71 55.28 -27.70
C THR A 14 1.66 54.92 -26.22
N VAL A 15 0.89 55.68 -25.43
CA VAL A 15 0.53 55.31 -24.05
C VAL A 15 -0.54 54.22 -24.13
N GLY A 16 -0.16 52.96 -23.89
CA GLY A 16 -1.09 51.85 -23.74
C GLY A 16 -1.69 51.85 -22.33
N LEU A 17 -3.00 52.11 -22.22
CA LEU A 17 -3.77 51.73 -21.03
C LEU A 17 -3.81 50.20 -20.95
N LEU A 18 -3.01 49.61 -20.07
CA LEU A 18 -3.20 48.23 -19.63
C LEU A 18 -4.45 48.18 -18.74
N GLY A 19 -5.55 47.68 -19.29
CA GLY A 19 -6.65 47.17 -18.48
C GLY A 19 -6.15 45.95 -17.70
N ILE A 20 -5.94 46.14 -16.40
CA ILE A 20 -5.65 45.04 -15.47
C ILE A 20 -6.97 44.28 -15.30
N ASN A 21 -7.18 43.26 -16.13
CA ASN A 21 -8.18 42.24 -15.84
C ASN A 21 -7.67 41.48 -14.60
N VAL A 22 -8.17 41.89 -13.43
CA VAL A 22 -8.07 41.07 -12.22
C VAL A 22 -8.93 39.84 -12.47
N TRP A 23 -8.32 38.78 -12.99
CA TRP A 23 -8.87 37.45 -12.82
C TRP A 23 -8.79 37.19 -11.33
N ALA A 24 -9.91 37.34 -10.64
CA ALA A 24 -10.11 36.68 -9.37
C ALA A 24 -9.99 35.19 -9.70
N ALA A 25 -8.78 34.64 -9.56
CA ALA A 25 -8.64 33.21 -9.40
C ALA A 25 -9.46 32.89 -8.16
N GLU A 26 -10.66 32.33 -8.36
CA GLU A 26 -11.27 31.56 -7.30
C GLU A 26 -10.19 30.61 -6.82
N LYS A 27 -9.73 30.85 -5.60
CA LYS A 27 -8.86 29.92 -4.90
C LYS A 27 -9.74 28.69 -4.72
N LYS A 28 -9.77 27.81 -5.73
CA LYS A 28 -10.33 26.47 -5.59
C LYS A 28 -9.68 25.95 -4.32
N ILE A 29 -10.49 25.79 -3.27
CA ILE A 29 -10.04 25.08 -2.10
C ILE A 29 -9.64 23.73 -2.69
N GLN A 30 -8.34 23.47 -2.75
CA GLN A 30 -7.84 22.18 -3.14
C GLN A 30 -8.37 21.26 -2.06
N GLU A 31 -9.38 20.45 -2.42
CA GLU A 31 -9.88 19.43 -1.51
C GLU A 31 -8.68 18.55 -1.20
N ASP A 32 -8.23 18.56 0.05
CA ASP A 32 -7.23 17.62 0.51
C ASP A 32 -7.88 16.23 0.45
N TRP A 33 -7.12 15.22 0.01
CA TRP A 33 -7.58 13.84 -0.09
C TRP A 33 -6.85 13.00 0.95
N VAL A 34 -7.46 11.90 1.36
CA VAL A 34 -6.87 10.87 2.21
C VAL A 34 -7.21 9.50 1.63
N SER A 35 -6.26 8.57 1.66
CA SER A 35 -6.56 7.18 1.31
C SER A 35 -7.47 6.61 2.41
N ALA A 36 -8.61 6.05 2.03
CA ALA A 36 -9.50 5.31 2.93
C ALA A 36 -9.20 3.80 2.91
N TRP A 37 -8.52 3.34 1.85
CA TRP A 37 -7.96 2.01 1.66
C TRP A 37 -6.78 2.14 0.68
N SER A 38 -5.73 1.35 0.88
CA SER A 38 -4.66 1.17 -0.10
C SER A 38 -4.02 -0.20 0.04
N THR A 39 -3.23 -0.55 -0.96
CA THR A 39 -2.42 -1.77 -0.98
C THR A 39 -1.09 -1.51 -1.68
N ALA A 40 -0.05 -2.20 -1.24
CA ALA A 40 1.25 -2.14 -1.87
C ALA A 40 1.26 -3.01 -3.14
N VAL A 41 1.47 -2.37 -4.29
CA VAL A 41 1.62 -3.09 -5.56
C VAL A 41 3.06 -3.60 -5.75
N HIS A 42 3.21 -4.72 -6.43
CA HIS A 42 4.48 -5.32 -6.76
C HIS A 42 4.44 -5.96 -8.17
N GLU A 43 5.60 -6.29 -8.70
CA GLU A 43 5.72 -7.14 -9.90
C GLU A 43 5.34 -8.60 -9.57
N PRO A 44 4.92 -9.43 -10.54
CA PRO A 44 4.57 -10.82 -10.29
C PRO A 44 5.71 -11.56 -9.59
N LEU A 45 5.39 -12.27 -8.52
CA LEU A 45 6.37 -12.98 -7.72
C LEU A 45 6.93 -14.17 -8.50
N ALA A 46 8.25 -14.21 -8.67
CA ALA A 46 8.95 -15.26 -9.43
C ALA A 46 9.30 -16.49 -8.56
N PHE A 47 8.40 -16.91 -7.67
CA PHE A 47 8.64 -18.09 -6.81
C PHE A 47 8.18 -19.40 -7.45
N PRO A 48 8.95 -20.50 -7.28
CA PRO A 48 8.51 -21.82 -7.72
C PRO A 48 7.16 -22.21 -7.12
N GLY A 49 6.24 -22.69 -7.95
CA GLY A 49 4.92 -23.18 -7.52
C GLY A 49 3.81 -22.12 -7.51
N LEU A 50 4.14 -20.85 -7.76
CA LEU A 50 3.12 -19.82 -8.01
C LEU A 50 2.56 -19.95 -9.43
N PRO A 51 1.28 -19.59 -9.64
CA PRO A 51 0.68 -19.58 -10.97
C PRO A 51 1.41 -18.57 -11.88
N PRO A 52 1.41 -18.79 -13.20
CA PRO A 52 1.96 -17.81 -14.14
C PRO A 52 1.19 -16.49 -14.04
N THR A 53 1.86 -15.38 -14.38
CA THR A 53 1.23 -14.08 -14.48
C THR A 53 0.03 -14.15 -15.44
N PRO A 54 -1.19 -13.77 -15.01
CA PRO A 54 -2.35 -13.83 -15.87
C PRO A 54 -2.23 -12.78 -17.00
N VAL A 55 -2.79 -13.14 -18.15
CA VAL A 55 -3.01 -12.24 -19.27
C VAL A 55 -4.51 -12.09 -19.42
N PHE A 56 -5.00 -10.87 -19.31
CA PHE A 56 -6.42 -10.54 -19.50
C PHE A 56 -6.62 -10.05 -20.92
N ASP A 57 -7.57 -10.62 -21.65
CA ASP A 57 -7.84 -10.26 -23.05
C ASP A 57 -9.34 -10.09 -23.27
N ASN A 58 -9.76 -8.84 -23.52
CA ASN A 58 -11.16 -8.46 -23.66
C ASN A 58 -11.96 -8.93 -22.42
N GLN A 59 -11.50 -8.65 -21.20
CA GLN A 59 -12.10 -9.15 -19.97
C GLN A 59 -12.36 -8.04 -18.95
N THR A 60 -13.35 -8.28 -18.11
CA THR A 60 -13.69 -7.43 -16.96
C THR A 60 -13.17 -8.06 -15.68
N ILE A 61 -12.55 -7.23 -14.84
CA ILE A 61 -11.97 -7.61 -13.55
C ILE A 61 -12.69 -6.79 -12.47
N ARG A 62 -13.32 -7.46 -11.51
CA ARG A 62 -14.00 -6.84 -10.36
C ARG A 62 -13.26 -7.20 -9.07
N MET A 63 -12.61 -6.21 -8.50
CA MET A 63 -11.77 -6.31 -7.30
C MET A 63 -12.54 -5.81 -6.09
N ILE A 64 -12.60 -6.63 -5.03
CA ILE A 64 -13.29 -6.27 -3.80
C ILE A 64 -12.29 -5.65 -2.82
N VAL A 65 -12.65 -4.50 -2.25
CA VAL A 65 -11.88 -3.81 -1.20
C VAL A 65 -12.79 -3.31 -0.10
N ARG A 66 -12.22 -2.94 1.05
CA ARG A 66 -12.99 -2.42 2.18
C ARG A 66 -12.33 -1.20 2.82
N PRO A 67 -12.81 0.01 2.52
CA PRO A 67 -12.32 1.23 3.16
C PRO A 67 -12.54 1.28 4.67
N ALA A 68 -11.51 1.70 5.40
CA ALA A 68 -11.53 1.85 6.85
C ALA A 68 -12.36 3.06 7.30
N ILE A 69 -12.52 4.08 6.45
CA ILE A 69 -13.30 5.30 6.72
C ILE A 69 -14.35 5.53 5.63
N GLY A 70 -15.41 6.26 5.99
CA GLY A 70 -16.54 6.59 5.12
C GLY A 70 -16.44 7.99 4.51
N SER A 71 -17.20 8.22 3.44
CA SER A 71 -17.26 9.51 2.74
C SER A 71 -18.52 9.59 1.84
N GLY A 72 -18.84 10.79 1.37
CA GLY A 72 -19.84 11.02 0.31
C GLY A 72 -19.27 11.07 -1.11
N ARG A 73 -17.94 11.16 -1.24
CA ARG A 73 -17.21 11.23 -2.51
C ARG A 73 -15.98 10.34 -2.46
N VAL A 74 -15.68 9.72 -3.59
CA VAL A 74 -14.57 8.78 -3.74
C VAL A 74 -13.86 9.02 -5.07
N ARG A 75 -12.56 8.72 -5.11
CA ARG A 75 -11.80 8.54 -6.36
C ARG A 75 -10.87 7.34 -6.23
N ILE A 76 -10.50 6.74 -7.35
CA ILE A 76 -9.65 5.55 -7.37
C ILE A 76 -8.28 5.93 -7.93
N ARG A 77 -7.22 5.42 -7.31
CA ARG A 77 -5.87 5.41 -7.87
C ARG A 77 -5.59 4.04 -8.47
N PHE A 78 -5.30 4.02 -9.77
CA PHE A 78 -4.69 2.88 -10.44
C PHE A 78 -3.19 3.14 -10.66
N SER A 79 -2.42 2.08 -10.83
CA SER A 79 -0.97 2.12 -10.97
C SER A 79 -0.50 1.15 -12.03
N ASN A 80 0.30 1.63 -12.98
CA ASN A 80 1.05 0.83 -13.93
C ASN A 80 2.56 0.78 -13.57
N ALA A 81 2.87 0.83 -12.28
CA ALA A 81 4.24 1.01 -11.75
C ALA A 81 5.27 0.01 -12.30
N TYR A 82 4.85 -1.23 -12.56
CA TYR A 82 5.72 -2.32 -13.03
C TYR A 82 5.40 -2.74 -14.48
N GLY A 83 4.52 -2.00 -15.15
CA GLY A 83 4.19 -2.28 -16.55
C GLY A 83 5.29 -1.86 -17.51
N ALA A 84 5.58 -2.70 -18.50
CA ALA A 84 6.46 -2.38 -19.62
C ALA A 84 5.71 -1.83 -20.86
N SER A 85 4.37 -1.88 -20.83
CA SER A 85 3.47 -1.42 -21.89
C SER A 85 2.40 -0.48 -21.35
N VAL A 86 1.76 0.27 -22.24
CA VAL A 86 0.61 1.11 -21.90
C VAL A 86 -0.53 0.22 -21.39
N LEU A 87 -1.05 0.53 -20.21
CA LEU A 87 -2.28 -0.06 -19.69
C LEU A 87 -3.46 0.70 -20.28
N GLU A 88 -4.32 0.03 -21.04
CA GLU A 88 -5.56 0.60 -21.56
C GLU A 88 -6.74 0.11 -20.73
N ILE A 89 -7.34 1.01 -19.95
CA ILE A 89 -8.60 0.76 -19.23
C ILE A 89 -9.73 1.27 -20.11
N GLY A 90 -10.53 0.35 -20.65
CA GLY A 90 -11.62 0.65 -21.58
C GLY A 90 -12.87 1.20 -20.90
N ALA A 91 -13.16 0.73 -19.69
CA ALA A 91 -14.20 1.24 -18.81
C ALA A 91 -13.85 0.93 -17.36
N ALA A 92 -14.34 1.75 -16.42
CA ALA A 92 -14.15 1.54 -15.00
C ALA A 92 -15.40 1.94 -14.20
N HIS A 93 -15.74 1.16 -13.17
CA HIS A 93 -16.91 1.35 -12.33
C HIS A 93 -16.58 1.13 -10.86
N ILE A 94 -17.36 1.75 -9.98
CA ILE A 94 -17.38 1.47 -8.54
C ILE A 94 -18.81 1.26 -8.05
N ALA A 95 -19.01 0.29 -7.16
CA ALA A 95 -20.30 0.05 -6.52
C ALA A 95 -20.13 -0.55 -5.12
N VAL A 96 -21.17 -0.47 -4.29
CA VAL A 96 -21.25 -1.21 -3.03
C VAL A 96 -21.55 -2.68 -3.33
N VAL A 97 -20.81 -3.57 -2.67
CA VAL A 97 -21.00 -5.03 -2.78
C VAL A 97 -22.29 -5.43 -2.07
N GLU A 98 -23.07 -6.30 -2.71
CA GLU A 98 -24.19 -6.98 -2.07
C GLU A 98 -23.73 -8.32 -1.49
N HIS A 99 -23.13 -9.18 -2.32
CA HIS A 99 -22.48 -10.42 -1.93
C HIS A 99 -21.66 -10.96 -3.11
N GLY A 100 -20.52 -11.57 -2.83
CA GLY A 100 -19.67 -12.14 -3.87
C GLY A 100 -19.32 -11.11 -4.97
N SER A 101 -19.61 -11.45 -6.23
CA SER A 101 -19.45 -10.50 -7.35
C SER A 101 -20.65 -9.55 -7.53
N ALA A 102 -21.77 -9.78 -6.84
CA ALA A 102 -22.99 -8.99 -6.97
C ALA A 102 -22.83 -7.62 -6.27
N ILE A 103 -23.36 -6.59 -6.93
CA ILE A 103 -23.34 -5.20 -6.46
C ILE A 103 -24.77 -4.71 -6.21
N ILE A 104 -24.92 -3.69 -5.37
CA ILE A 104 -26.18 -2.97 -5.21
C ILE A 104 -26.34 -2.01 -6.41
N PRO A 105 -27.26 -2.26 -7.37
CA PRO A 105 -27.23 -1.55 -8.66
C PRO A 105 -27.42 -0.03 -8.55
N ALA A 106 -28.18 0.44 -7.57
CA ALA A 106 -28.38 1.88 -7.33
C ALA A 106 -27.09 2.62 -6.90
N THR A 107 -26.06 1.88 -6.49
CA THR A 107 -24.77 2.42 -6.06
C THR A 107 -23.71 2.42 -7.16
N ASP A 108 -24.00 1.81 -8.32
CA ASP A 108 -23.06 1.76 -9.44
C ASP A 108 -22.75 3.17 -9.98
N ARG A 109 -21.47 3.47 -10.13
CA ARG A 109 -20.97 4.73 -10.69
C ARG A 109 -19.91 4.42 -11.73
N VAL A 110 -20.07 5.03 -12.91
CA VAL A 110 -19.01 5.09 -13.93
C VAL A 110 -17.87 5.95 -13.38
N LEU A 111 -16.65 5.45 -13.47
CA LEU A 111 -15.43 6.18 -13.18
C LEU A 111 -14.88 6.76 -14.49
N THR A 112 -14.56 8.06 -14.47
CA THR A 112 -13.98 8.76 -15.63
C THR A 112 -12.57 9.25 -15.34
N PHE A 113 -11.85 9.66 -16.39
CA PHE A 113 -10.48 10.17 -16.34
C PHE A 113 -10.42 11.49 -17.11
N GLY A 114 -10.51 12.62 -16.42
CA GLY A 114 -10.63 13.93 -17.07
C GLY A 114 -11.89 14.04 -17.94
N GLY A 115 -12.98 13.39 -17.53
CA GLY A 115 -14.25 13.29 -18.25
C GLY A 115 -14.35 12.17 -19.28
N SER A 116 -13.26 11.44 -19.56
CA SER A 116 -13.26 10.29 -20.47
C SER A 116 -13.61 8.99 -19.75
N ALA A 117 -14.44 8.12 -20.34
CA ALA A 117 -14.76 6.80 -19.77
C ALA A 117 -13.60 5.80 -19.86
N SER A 118 -12.59 6.08 -20.69
CA SER A 118 -11.40 5.24 -20.88
C SER A 118 -10.11 6.03 -20.73
N VAL A 119 -9.01 5.33 -20.45
CA VAL A 119 -7.69 5.94 -20.29
C VAL A 119 -6.56 5.01 -20.75
N LYS A 120 -5.47 5.62 -21.21
CA LYS A 120 -4.19 4.97 -21.48
C LYS A 120 -3.17 5.43 -20.44
N VAL A 121 -2.70 4.51 -19.60
CA VAL A 121 -1.75 4.77 -18.53
C VAL A 121 -0.36 4.37 -19.02
N PRO A 122 0.60 5.31 -19.12
CA PRO A 122 1.97 4.98 -19.51
C PRO A 122 2.64 3.95 -18.59
N PRO A 123 3.66 3.21 -19.08
CA PRO A 123 4.56 2.43 -18.24
C PRO A 123 5.07 3.23 -17.04
N GLY A 124 5.04 2.64 -15.84
CA GLY A 124 5.54 3.25 -14.61
C GLY A 124 4.65 4.35 -14.00
N ALA A 125 3.53 4.72 -14.62
CA ALA A 125 2.72 5.85 -14.19
C ALA A 125 1.51 5.44 -13.33
N PRO A 126 1.13 6.26 -12.33
CA PRO A 126 -0.18 6.19 -11.71
C PRO A 126 -1.24 6.96 -12.53
N ILE A 127 -2.51 6.67 -12.28
CA ILE A 127 -3.64 7.48 -12.77
C ILE A 127 -4.71 7.59 -11.68
N LEU A 128 -5.35 8.76 -11.58
CA LEU A 128 -6.50 9.00 -10.72
C LEU A 128 -7.75 9.10 -11.57
N THR A 129 -8.86 8.55 -11.09
CA THR A 129 -10.19 8.85 -11.63
C THR A 129 -10.63 10.25 -11.23
N ASP A 130 -11.57 10.81 -11.98
CA ASP A 130 -12.36 11.93 -11.49
C ASP A 130 -13.14 11.48 -10.23
N PRO A 131 -13.36 12.38 -9.25
CA PRO A 131 -14.20 12.09 -8.11
C PRO A 131 -15.66 11.82 -8.49
N VAL A 132 -16.27 10.81 -7.86
CA VAL A 132 -17.69 10.49 -8.02
C VAL A 132 -18.45 10.57 -6.69
N ASP A 133 -19.72 10.95 -6.76
CA ASP A 133 -20.60 10.98 -5.59
C ASP A 133 -21.10 9.57 -5.28
N LEU A 134 -20.59 9.01 -4.19
CA LEU A 134 -20.95 7.70 -3.66
C LEU A 134 -20.83 7.74 -2.15
N LYS A 135 -21.96 7.56 -1.46
CA LYS A 135 -21.97 7.47 0.00
C LYS A 135 -21.49 6.09 0.43
N ILE A 136 -20.34 6.05 1.09
CA ILE A 136 -19.76 4.85 1.69
C ILE A 136 -19.69 5.02 3.20
N SER A 137 -20.06 3.97 3.95
CA SER A 137 -19.84 3.93 5.40
C SER A 137 -18.50 3.25 5.68
N PRO A 138 -17.83 3.52 6.82
CA PRO A 138 -16.67 2.75 7.24
C PRO A 138 -16.93 1.24 7.15
N PHE A 139 -15.95 0.49 6.65
CA PHE A 139 -16.00 -0.96 6.50
C PHE A 139 -17.07 -1.49 5.52
N THR A 140 -17.57 -0.65 4.62
CA THR A 140 -18.42 -1.11 3.50
C THR A 140 -17.55 -1.71 2.41
N GLU A 141 -17.86 -2.93 1.96
CA GLU A 141 -17.19 -3.53 0.81
C GLU A 141 -17.57 -2.81 -0.48
N LEU A 142 -16.55 -2.50 -1.28
CA LEU A 142 -16.68 -1.86 -2.59
C LEU A 142 -16.13 -2.78 -3.68
N ALA A 143 -16.85 -2.85 -4.78
CA ALA A 143 -16.40 -3.47 -6.02
C ALA A 143 -15.81 -2.39 -6.92
N ILE A 144 -14.50 -2.45 -7.17
CA ILE A 144 -13.84 -1.66 -8.22
C ILE A 144 -13.70 -2.54 -9.45
N THR A 145 -14.36 -2.17 -10.53
CA THR A 145 -14.45 -2.98 -11.74
C THR A 145 -13.76 -2.26 -12.90
N ILE A 146 -12.85 -2.93 -13.61
CA ILE A 146 -12.21 -2.41 -14.81
C ILE A 146 -12.40 -3.37 -15.99
N PHE A 147 -12.55 -2.83 -17.18
CA PHE A 147 -12.55 -3.58 -18.44
C PHE A 147 -11.27 -3.33 -19.22
N LEU A 148 -10.63 -4.41 -19.67
CA LEU A 148 -9.43 -4.37 -20.51
C LEU A 148 -9.79 -4.85 -21.92
N PRO A 149 -9.87 -3.96 -22.92
CA PRO A 149 -10.34 -4.29 -24.27
C PRO A 149 -9.32 -5.08 -25.10
N HIS A 150 -8.06 -5.13 -24.66
CA HIS A 150 -6.94 -5.72 -25.37
C HIS A 150 -6.09 -6.59 -24.43
N PRO A 151 -5.32 -7.56 -24.97
CA PRO A 151 -4.45 -8.40 -24.17
C PRO A 151 -3.49 -7.59 -23.29
N MET A 152 -3.50 -7.83 -21.99
CA MET A 152 -2.65 -7.16 -21.02
C MET A 152 -2.17 -8.15 -19.95
N SER A 153 -0.85 -8.30 -19.84
CA SER A 153 -0.23 -9.07 -18.75
C SER A 153 -0.27 -8.30 -17.44
N ALA A 154 -0.73 -8.95 -16.37
CA ALA A 154 -0.89 -8.37 -15.04
C ALA A 154 0.43 -8.15 -14.28
N THR A 155 1.25 -7.24 -14.81
CA THR A 155 2.61 -6.95 -14.33
C THR A 155 2.65 -6.02 -13.13
N THR A 156 1.55 -5.32 -12.81
CA THR A 156 1.39 -4.61 -11.54
C THR A 156 0.25 -5.27 -10.78
N THR A 157 0.58 -5.96 -9.69
CA THR A 157 -0.35 -6.79 -8.93
C THR A 157 -0.13 -6.60 -7.44
N HIS A 158 -1.11 -6.99 -6.65
CA HIS A 158 -0.91 -7.37 -5.27
C HIS A 158 -1.40 -8.81 -5.13
N PHE A 159 -0.49 -9.76 -4.97
CA PHE A 159 -0.76 -11.19 -5.17
C PHE A 159 -1.50 -11.84 -4.00
N TRP A 160 -1.37 -11.31 -2.78
CA TRP A 160 -1.97 -11.88 -1.58
C TRP A 160 -3.12 -11.02 -1.07
N ALA A 161 -4.03 -10.66 -1.97
CA ALA A 161 -5.21 -9.90 -1.60
C ALA A 161 -6.04 -10.70 -0.58
N GLN A 162 -6.38 -10.08 0.54
CA GLN A 162 -7.25 -10.68 1.55
C GLN A 162 -8.68 -10.94 1.04
N HIS A 163 -9.02 -10.49 -0.18
CA HIS A 163 -10.35 -10.58 -0.79
C HIS A 163 -10.33 -11.14 -2.21
N GLU A 164 -11.50 -11.60 -2.64
CA GLU A 164 -11.72 -12.16 -3.96
C GLU A 164 -11.70 -11.08 -5.04
N THR A 165 -11.15 -11.47 -6.19
CA THR A 165 -11.26 -10.76 -7.45
C THR A 165 -11.97 -11.67 -8.43
N TYR A 166 -12.99 -11.14 -9.10
CA TYR A 166 -13.81 -11.85 -10.08
C TYR A 166 -13.42 -11.43 -11.48
N VAL A 167 -13.12 -12.40 -12.34
CA VAL A 167 -12.74 -12.16 -13.74
C VAL A 167 -13.79 -12.76 -14.65
N SER A 168 -14.36 -11.94 -15.54
CA SER A 168 -15.40 -12.35 -16.47
C SER A 168 -14.88 -13.23 -17.61
N GLY A 169 -15.79 -13.84 -18.36
CA GLY A 169 -15.51 -14.23 -19.75
C GLY A 169 -15.29 -13.00 -20.64
N PRO A 170 -15.06 -13.19 -21.96
CA PRO A 170 -14.81 -12.07 -22.86
C PRO A 170 -15.97 -11.07 -22.92
N GLY A 171 -15.69 -9.78 -22.74
CA GLY A 171 -16.62 -8.66 -22.84
C GLY A 171 -16.47 -7.62 -21.74
N ASP A 172 -17.17 -6.50 -21.95
CA ASP A 172 -17.36 -5.44 -20.96
C ASP A 172 -18.58 -5.76 -20.09
N PHE A 173 -18.32 -6.13 -18.84
CA PHE A 173 -19.30 -6.42 -17.81
C PHE A 173 -19.26 -5.38 -16.68
N THR A 174 -18.61 -4.22 -16.89
CA THR A 174 -18.36 -3.24 -15.82
C THR A 174 -19.63 -2.79 -15.10
N GLY A 175 -20.69 -2.46 -15.87
CA GLY A 175 -22.01 -2.11 -15.35
C GLY A 175 -22.95 -3.29 -15.03
N SER A 176 -22.46 -4.53 -15.05
CA SER A 176 -23.30 -5.70 -14.72
C SER A 176 -23.54 -5.79 -13.22
N ALA A 177 -24.80 -6.04 -12.81
CA ALA A 177 -25.16 -6.22 -11.40
C ALA A 177 -24.41 -7.38 -10.75
N GLU A 178 -24.08 -8.42 -11.52
CA GLU A 178 -23.28 -9.58 -11.08
C GLU A 178 -22.48 -10.11 -12.27
N ILE A 179 -21.27 -10.62 -12.04
CA ILE A 179 -20.46 -11.27 -13.09
C ILE A 179 -20.74 -12.77 -13.04
N GLN A 180 -21.63 -13.22 -13.92
CA GLN A 180 -21.99 -14.63 -14.02
C GLN A 180 -20.80 -15.49 -14.48
N ASN A 181 -20.61 -16.65 -13.83
CA ASN A 181 -19.54 -17.62 -14.13
C ASN A 181 -18.12 -17.00 -14.08
N ALA A 182 -17.89 -16.03 -13.20
CA ALA A 182 -16.57 -15.46 -13.01
C ALA A 182 -15.57 -16.50 -12.53
N SER A 183 -14.34 -16.45 -13.04
CA SER A 183 -13.22 -17.08 -12.34
C SER A 183 -12.84 -16.23 -11.13
N VAL A 184 -12.43 -16.89 -10.06
CA VAL A 184 -12.08 -16.23 -8.79
C VAL A 184 -10.58 -16.36 -8.56
N THR A 185 -9.96 -15.24 -8.20
CA THR A 185 -8.55 -15.16 -7.78
C THR A 185 -8.45 -14.31 -6.52
N THR A 186 -7.28 -14.31 -5.89
CA THR A 186 -7.00 -13.62 -4.62
C THR A 186 -5.92 -12.58 -4.80
N ALA A 187 -5.98 -11.85 -5.93
CA ALA A 187 -5.03 -10.82 -6.27
C ALA A 187 -5.75 -9.58 -6.80
N TRP A 188 -5.23 -8.40 -6.46
CA TRP A 188 -5.65 -7.14 -7.08
C TRP A 188 -4.70 -6.77 -8.21
N TYR A 189 -5.23 -6.20 -9.28
CA TYR A 189 -4.47 -5.87 -10.49
C TYR A 189 -4.57 -4.37 -10.79
N TRP A 190 -3.42 -3.71 -10.85
CA TRP A 190 -3.27 -2.26 -11.08
C TRP A 190 -4.01 -1.34 -10.10
N LEU A 191 -4.68 -1.86 -9.07
CA LEU A 191 -5.38 -1.07 -8.07
C LEU A 191 -4.43 -0.67 -6.94
N ALA A 192 -4.38 0.62 -6.59
CA ALA A 192 -3.46 1.13 -5.57
C ALA A 192 -4.19 1.72 -4.36
N SER A 193 -5.23 2.53 -4.57
CA SER A 193 -5.98 3.12 -3.44
C SER A 193 -7.41 3.54 -3.79
N VAL A 194 -8.23 3.61 -2.73
CA VAL A 194 -9.51 4.33 -2.70
C VAL A 194 -9.28 5.58 -1.87
N GLU A 195 -9.43 6.75 -2.48
CA GLU A 195 -9.23 8.03 -1.82
C GLU A 195 -10.56 8.75 -1.61
N VAL A 196 -10.68 9.45 -0.48
CA VAL A 196 -11.84 10.27 -0.10
C VAL A 196 -11.39 11.68 0.27
N PRO A 197 -12.25 12.70 0.17
CA PRO A 197 -11.91 14.02 0.69
C PRO A 197 -11.58 13.96 2.18
N ALA A 198 -10.45 14.56 2.56
CA ALA A 198 -10.06 14.72 3.94
C ALA A 198 -11.02 15.70 4.61
N ALA A 199 -11.75 15.23 5.63
CA ALA A 199 -12.30 16.14 6.62
C ALA A 199 -11.16 16.63 7.50
N SER A 200 -11.32 17.79 8.15
CA SER A 200 -10.32 18.39 9.07
C SER A 200 -9.96 17.52 10.29
N SER A 201 -10.43 16.28 10.35
CA SER A 201 -10.22 15.29 11.42
C SER A 201 -9.73 13.93 10.91
N PHE A 202 -9.63 13.72 9.59
CA PHE A 202 -9.18 12.44 9.03
C PHE A 202 -7.66 12.45 8.84
N ALA A 203 -6.98 11.66 9.65
CA ALA A 203 -5.60 11.25 9.45
C ALA A 203 -5.56 9.84 8.83
N ALA A 204 -4.46 9.49 8.17
CA ALA A 204 -4.15 8.12 7.83
C ALA A 204 -2.87 7.63 8.55
N VAL A 205 -2.90 6.35 8.92
CA VAL A 205 -1.79 5.57 9.47
C VAL A 205 -1.43 4.51 8.43
N VAL A 206 -0.18 4.49 7.96
CA VAL A 206 0.31 3.41 7.10
C VAL A 206 0.83 2.27 7.96
N THR A 207 0.42 1.03 7.68
CA THR A 207 1.06 -0.17 8.22
C THR A 207 1.98 -0.73 7.15
N PHE A 208 3.27 -0.51 7.31
CA PHE A 208 4.30 -0.83 6.31
C PHE A 208 5.07 -2.08 6.73
N GLY A 209 5.10 -3.10 5.87
CA GLY A 209 5.83 -4.31 6.22
C GLY A 209 5.71 -5.47 5.25
N ASP A 210 5.94 -6.67 5.79
CA ASP A 210 6.00 -7.92 5.05
C ASP A 210 4.69 -8.74 5.13
N SER A 211 4.77 -10.07 4.98
CA SER A 211 3.64 -11.01 5.02
C SER A 211 2.82 -10.96 6.31
N ILE A 212 3.44 -10.59 7.44
CA ILE A 212 2.75 -10.46 8.71
C ILE A 212 1.84 -9.22 8.69
N THR A 213 2.27 -8.15 8.01
CA THR A 213 1.44 -6.95 7.80
C THR A 213 0.42 -7.17 6.70
N ASP A 214 0.80 -7.85 5.62
CA ASP A 214 -0.07 -8.24 4.50
C ASP A 214 -1.25 -9.12 4.95
N GLY A 215 -1.08 -9.88 6.03
CA GLY A 215 -2.13 -10.67 6.66
C GLY A 215 -2.06 -12.17 6.35
N VAL A 216 -0.90 -12.72 5.97
CA VAL A 216 -0.74 -14.17 5.79
C VAL A 216 -1.10 -14.89 7.09
N GLY A 217 -1.83 -16.00 7.02
CA GLY A 217 -2.32 -16.72 8.21
C GLY A 217 -3.70 -16.23 8.72
N ALA A 218 -4.16 -15.05 8.29
CA ALA A 218 -5.56 -14.66 8.45
C ALA A 218 -6.43 -15.47 7.47
N LYS A 219 -7.70 -15.68 7.86
CA LYS A 219 -8.65 -16.31 6.94
C LYS A 219 -9.09 -15.30 5.90
N GLN A 220 -8.93 -15.65 4.63
CA GLN A 220 -9.37 -14.84 3.50
C GLN A 220 -10.83 -14.41 3.67
N GLY A 221 -11.11 -13.14 3.37
CA GLY A 221 -12.45 -12.57 3.44
C GLY A 221 -12.91 -12.17 4.85
N GLN A 222 -12.14 -12.45 5.91
CA GLN A 222 -12.60 -12.27 7.30
C GLN A 222 -12.03 -11.02 7.99
N TYR A 223 -11.05 -10.36 7.36
CA TYR A 223 -10.44 -9.13 7.89
C TYR A 223 -9.91 -9.29 9.31
N GLU A 224 -9.13 -10.34 9.50
CA GLU A 224 -8.58 -10.78 10.79
C GLU A 224 -7.13 -10.38 11.00
N ASP A 225 -6.46 -9.87 9.96
CA ASP A 225 -5.12 -9.30 10.01
C ASP A 225 -5.05 -8.09 10.96
N TRP A 226 -3.85 -7.83 11.49
CA TRP A 226 -3.71 -6.79 12.51
C TRP A 226 -4.00 -5.37 12.00
N PRO A 227 -3.74 -4.98 10.74
CA PRO A 227 -4.18 -3.68 10.22
C PRO A 227 -5.70 -3.52 10.24
N ASP A 228 -6.47 -4.53 9.81
CA ASP A 228 -7.94 -4.50 9.90
C ASP A 228 -8.46 -4.48 11.34
N GLN A 229 -7.81 -5.22 12.25
CA GLN A 229 -8.16 -5.16 13.67
C GLN A 229 -7.83 -3.79 14.29
N LEU A 230 -6.72 -3.17 13.90
CA LEU A 230 -6.38 -1.80 14.29
C LEU A 230 -7.40 -0.79 13.76
N ALA A 231 -7.80 -0.91 12.49
CA ALA A 231 -8.78 -0.03 11.86
C ALA A 231 -10.10 0.00 12.65
N LYS A 232 -10.57 -1.17 13.11
CA LYS A 232 -11.78 -1.28 13.97
C LYS A 232 -11.64 -0.54 15.29
N ARG A 233 -10.43 -0.46 15.86
CA ARG A 233 -10.15 0.28 17.10
C ARG A 233 -9.97 1.78 16.84
N LEU A 234 -9.51 2.15 15.65
CA LEU A 234 -9.11 3.51 15.30
C LEU A 234 -10.18 4.25 14.48
N SER A 235 -11.37 4.43 15.08
CA SER A 235 -12.47 5.13 14.42
C SER A 235 -12.09 6.55 13.98
N GLY A 236 -12.36 6.88 12.71
CA GLY A 236 -12.08 8.18 12.12
C GLY A 236 -10.65 8.37 11.60
N ILE A 237 -9.80 7.35 11.66
CA ILE A 237 -8.46 7.39 11.05
C ILE A 237 -8.36 6.20 10.10
N ALA A 238 -7.91 6.43 8.87
CA ALA A 238 -7.69 5.35 7.93
C ALA A 238 -6.45 4.55 8.33
N VAL A 239 -6.54 3.22 8.26
CA VAL A 239 -5.39 2.33 8.40
C VAL A 239 -5.12 1.74 7.03
N LEU A 240 -3.91 1.95 6.51
CA LEU A 240 -3.51 1.66 5.14
C LEU A 240 -2.53 0.48 5.14
N ASN A 241 -2.95 -0.66 4.59
CA ASN A 241 -2.13 -1.85 4.58
C ASN A 241 -1.16 -1.86 3.39
N GLU A 242 0.10 -1.53 3.65
CA GLU A 242 1.20 -1.54 2.68
C GLU A 242 2.13 -2.75 2.91
N GLY A 243 1.54 -3.86 3.33
CA GLY A 243 2.20 -5.17 3.45
C GLY A 243 2.48 -5.80 2.09
N ILE A 244 3.63 -6.47 1.95
CA ILE A 244 3.91 -7.36 0.81
C ILE A 244 4.47 -8.67 1.35
N GLY A 245 3.80 -9.78 1.05
CA GLY A 245 4.25 -11.11 1.43
C GLY A 245 5.70 -11.41 1.03
N GLY A 246 6.57 -11.63 2.02
CA GLY A 246 7.98 -11.91 1.81
C GLY A 246 8.89 -10.69 1.60
N ASN A 247 8.36 -9.46 1.69
CA ASN A 247 9.17 -8.25 1.50
C ASN A 247 10.26 -8.10 2.56
N ARG A 248 11.29 -7.34 2.20
CA ARG A 248 12.56 -7.21 2.92
C ARG A 248 12.98 -5.75 2.92
N ILE A 249 13.66 -5.32 3.97
CA ILE A 249 14.15 -3.95 4.11
C ILE A 249 15.24 -3.65 3.08
N LEU A 250 16.21 -4.55 2.95
CA LEU A 250 17.51 -4.25 2.32
C LEU A 250 17.65 -4.81 0.90
N HIS A 251 16.93 -5.87 0.57
CA HIS A 251 17.11 -6.62 -0.68
C HIS A 251 15.79 -6.84 -1.41
N ASP A 252 15.81 -6.74 -2.73
CA ASP A 252 14.66 -7.11 -3.57
C ASP A 252 14.42 -8.62 -3.51
N GLY A 253 13.21 -9.07 -3.81
CA GLY A 253 12.88 -10.49 -3.84
C GLY A 253 11.40 -10.69 -4.08
N ALA A 254 10.61 -10.64 -3.01
CA ALA A 254 9.16 -10.57 -3.14
C ALA A 254 8.77 -9.10 -3.35
N GLY A 255 8.87 -8.66 -4.61
CA GLY A 255 8.86 -7.25 -4.97
C GLY A 255 10.18 -6.54 -4.62
N VAL A 256 10.22 -5.24 -4.91
CA VAL A 256 11.36 -4.38 -4.56
C VAL A 256 11.42 -4.14 -3.05
N SER A 257 12.62 -3.94 -2.53
CA SER A 257 12.87 -3.72 -1.09
C SER A 257 12.05 -2.58 -0.48
N ALA A 258 11.81 -2.65 0.82
CA ALA A 258 11.09 -1.64 1.59
C ALA A 258 11.69 -0.24 1.39
N LEU A 259 13.03 -0.14 1.39
CA LEU A 259 13.74 1.10 1.12
C LEU A 259 13.42 1.66 -0.27
N ALA A 260 13.33 0.81 -1.29
CA ALA A 260 13.06 1.22 -2.67
C ALA A 260 11.59 1.59 -2.91
N ARG A 261 10.64 0.90 -2.27
CA ARG A 261 9.20 1.20 -2.42
C ARG A 261 8.67 2.31 -1.52
N PHE A 262 9.45 2.77 -0.55
CA PHE A 262 9.02 3.71 0.48
C PHE A 262 8.37 5.00 -0.08
N ASP A 263 8.93 5.60 -1.14
CA ASP A 263 8.36 6.82 -1.71
C ASP A 263 6.95 6.57 -2.26
N ARG A 264 6.73 5.41 -2.87
CA ARG A 264 5.45 5.06 -3.50
C ARG A 264 4.42 4.64 -2.46
N ASP A 265 4.80 3.76 -1.56
CA ASP A 265 3.86 3.10 -0.64
C ASP A 265 3.58 3.94 0.61
N VAL A 266 4.50 4.83 0.98
CA VAL A 266 4.32 5.72 2.14
C VAL A 266 4.21 7.17 1.69
N LEU A 267 5.27 7.75 1.12
CA LEU A 267 5.34 9.21 0.92
C LEU A 267 4.32 9.74 -0.11
N ALA A 268 3.92 8.92 -1.08
CA ALA A 268 2.94 9.28 -2.10
C ALA A 268 1.47 9.05 -1.67
N GLN A 269 1.25 8.54 -0.45
CA GLN A 269 -0.08 8.43 0.14
C GLN A 269 -0.55 9.81 0.60
N PRO A 270 -1.77 10.23 0.25
CA PRO A 270 -2.25 11.55 0.56
C PRO A 270 -2.68 11.65 2.04
N SER A 271 -2.29 12.74 2.69
CA SER A 271 -2.65 13.10 4.08
C SER A 271 -2.33 12.03 5.13
N ILE A 272 -1.21 11.32 4.96
CA ILE A 272 -0.69 10.44 6.00
C ILE A 272 -0.02 11.26 7.11
N THR A 273 -0.18 10.80 8.34
CA THR A 273 0.37 11.48 9.54
C THR A 273 1.35 10.61 10.30
N SER A 274 1.25 9.29 10.11
CA SER A 274 2.04 8.32 10.84
C SER A 274 2.16 7.02 10.06
N MET A 275 3.17 6.25 10.41
CA MET A 275 3.34 4.88 9.95
C MET A 275 3.75 3.97 11.09
N ILE A 276 3.29 2.72 11.05
CA ILE A 276 3.79 1.61 11.86
C ILE A 276 4.61 0.73 10.94
N VAL A 277 5.88 0.51 11.27
CA VAL A 277 6.78 -0.37 10.50
C VAL A 277 7.01 -1.69 11.23
N LEU A 278 6.64 -2.80 10.56
CA LEU A 278 6.92 -4.18 10.98
C LEU A 278 7.57 -4.92 9.80
N GLU A 279 8.90 -4.91 9.75
CA GLU A 279 9.63 -5.53 8.65
C GLU A 279 11.06 -5.91 9.07
N GLY A 280 11.62 -6.93 8.41
CA GLY A 280 13.00 -7.38 8.63
C GLY A 280 13.12 -8.87 8.92
N ILE A 281 12.02 -9.58 9.20
CA ILE A 281 12.08 -11.02 9.50
C ILE A 281 12.52 -11.83 8.27
N ASN A 282 12.17 -11.38 7.07
CA ASN A 282 12.57 -12.02 5.82
C ASN A 282 14.03 -11.73 5.45
N ASP A 283 14.56 -10.53 5.76
CA ASP A 283 16.00 -10.26 5.64
C ASP A 283 16.81 -11.23 6.50
N ILE A 284 16.33 -11.53 7.71
CA ILE A 284 16.92 -12.51 8.63
C ILE A 284 16.74 -13.94 8.11
N GLY A 285 15.53 -14.33 7.73
CA GLY A 285 15.17 -15.72 7.45
C GLY A 285 15.64 -16.22 6.08
N TRP A 286 15.54 -15.41 5.03
CA TRP A 286 15.74 -15.87 3.65
C TRP A 286 17.13 -16.47 3.36
N PRO A 287 18.23 -15.90 3.88
CA PRO A 287 19.55 -16.52 3.75
C PRO A 287 19.62 -17.95 4.29
N HIS A 288 18.73 -18.33 5.22
CA HIS A 288 18.63 -19.65 5.83
C HIS A 288 17.52 -20.53 5.24
N MET A 289 16.78 -20.06 4.22
CA MET A 289 15.80 -20.90 3.53
C MET A 289 16.47 -22.14 2.98
N LYS A 290 15.84 -23.30 3.16
CA LYS A 290 16.32 -24.56 2.60
C LYS A 290 15.54 -24.84 1.33
N PRO A 291 16.21 -25.03 0.18
CA PRO A 291 15.50 -25.42 -1.03
C PRO A 291 14.88 -26.82 -0.84
N PRO A 292 13.82 -27.15 -1.59
CA PRO A 292 13.21 -28.47 -1.55
C PRO A 292 14.26 -29.57 -1.78
N ALA A 293 14.08 -30.72 -1.14
CA ALA A 293 14.94 -31.86 -1.37
C ALA A 293 14.93 -32.21 -2.88
N PRO A 294 16.12 -32.42 -3.49
CA PRO A 294 16.19 -32.72 -4.91
C PRO A 294 15.44 -34.01 -5.23
N LYS A 295 14.65 -33.98 -6.30
CA LYS A 295 14.04 -35.19 -6.86
C LYS A 295 15.08 -35.94 -7.70
N ASN A 296 14.98 -37.27 -7.73
CA ASN A 296 15.76 -38.15 -8.62
C ASN A 296 17.30 -38.03 -8.52
N GLY A 297 17.83 -37.74 -7.33
CA GLY A 297 19.28 -37.69 -7.11
C GLY A 297 19.99 -36.49 -7.75
N ALA A 298 19.25 -35.44 -8.13
CA ALA A 298 19.82 -34.18 -8.55
C ALA A 298 20.69 -33.55 -7.43
N PRO A 299 21.68 -32.69 -7.77
CA PRO A 299 22.47 -31.99 -6.77
C PRO A 299 21.60 -31.19 -5.80
N LEU A 300 22.02 -31.14 -4.53
CA LEU A 300 21.44 -30.22 -3.56
C LEU A 300 21.57 -28.79 -4.10
N GLN A 301 20.44 -28.11 -4.23
CA GLN A 301 20.45 -26.70 -4.59
C GLN A 301 20.88 -25.89 -3.36
N THR A 302 21.58 -24.80 -3.60
CA THR A 302 21.78 -23.75 -2.60
C THR A 302 20.60 -22.79 -2.67
N SER A 303 20.16 -22.26 -1.53
CA SER A 303 19.19 -21.16 -1.54
C SER A 303 19.71 -20.01 -2.41
N PRO A 304 18.87 -19.41 -3.27
CA PRO A 304 19.28 -18.25 -4.06
C PRO A 304 19.67 -17.06 -3.16
N PHE A 305 19.20 -17.05 -1.91
CA PHE A 305 19.42 -15.97 -0.95
C PHE A 305 20.59 -16.23 0.02
N ALA A 306 21.28 -17.37 -0.09
CA ALA A 306 22.32 -17.76 0.87
C ALA A 306 23.47 -16.74 0.99
N GLY A 307 23.73 -15.96 -0.06
CA GLY A 307 24.76 -14.92 -0.07
C GLY A 307 24.32 -13.58 0.53
N GLU A 308 23.06 -13.45 0.94
CA GLU A 308 22.44 -12.18 1.35
C GLU A 308 22.30 -12.07 2.88
N THR A 309 23.23 -12.69 3.63
CA THR A 309 23.20 -12.63 5.10
C THR A 309 23.28 -11.19 5.59
N VAL A 310 22.37 -10.80 6.48
CA VAL A 310 22.31 -9.46 7.08
C VAL A 310 22.70 -9.50 8.55
N THR A 311 23.36 -8.45 9.02
CA THR A 311 23.59 -8.24 10.46
C THR A 311 22.50 -7.36 11.07
N SER A 312 22.41 -7.35 12.40
CA SER A 312 21.53 -6.40 13.11
C SER A 312 21.86 -4.95 12.78
N LYS A 313 23.15 -4.63 12.54
CA LYS A 313 23.59 -3.28 12.16
C LYS A 313 23.04 -2.87 10.80
N ASP A 314 23.04 -3.77 9.83
CA ASP A 314 22.53 -3.49 8.48
C ASP A 314 21.03 -3.18 8.53
N LEU A 315 20.26 -3.98 9.28
CA LEU A 315 18.83 -3.75 9.49
C LEU A 315 18.55 -2.45 10.24
N ILE A 316 19.31 -2.15 11.29
CA ILE A 316 19.19 -0.89 12.03
C ILE A 316 19.47 0.30 11.11
N VAL A 317 20.44 0.22 10.21
CA VAL A 317 20.70 1.27 9.22
C VAL A 317 19.50 1.46 8.27
N GLY A 318 18.95 0.36 7.75
CA GLY A 318 17.75 0.41 6.90
C GLY A 318 16.54 1.03 7.63
N LEU A 319 16.27 0.60 8.86
CA LEU A 319 15.19 1.16 9.68
C LEU A 319 15.40 2.65 9.97
N ARG A 320 16.64 3.08 10.28
CA ARG A 320 16.97 4.51 10.45
C ARG A 320 16.70 5.31 9.17
N GLN A 321 17.02 4.76 8.01
CA GLN A 321 16.75 5.44 6.74
C GLN A 321 15.25 5.61 6.50
N LEU A 322 14.42 4.62 6.84
CA LEU A 322 12.96 4.77 6.78
C LEU A 322 12.47 5.87 7.73
N ILE A 323 12.99 5.89 8.97
CA ILE A 323 12.67 6.92 9.98
C ILE A 323 13.04 8.32 9.47
N ASP A 324 14.29 8.53 9.05
CA ASP A 324 14.78 9.83 8.62
C ASP A 324 13.99 10.37 7.42
N ARG A 325 13.60 9.49 6.48
CA ARG A 325 12.80 9.87 5.31
C ARG A 325 11.35 10.19 5.69
N ALA A 326 10.75 9.45 6.60
CA ALA A 326 9.41 9.75 7.12
C ALA A 326 9.38 11.11 7.84
N HIS A 327 10.34 11.35 8.74
CA HIS A 327 10.43 12.58 9.52
C HIS A 327 10.66 13.82 8.64
N GLN A 328 11.39 13.70 7.52
CA GLN A 328 11.53 14.78 6.53
C GLN A 328 10.19 15.20 5.91
N HIS A 329 9.20 14.32 5.92
CA HIS A 329 7.84 14.56 5.43
C HIS A 329 6.84 14.80 6.56
N GLY A 330 7.30 14.96 7.81
CA GLY A 330 6.44 15.19 8.98
C GLY A 330 5.62 13.97 9.40
N ILE A 331 6.00 12.77 8.95
CA ILE A 331 5.32 11.51 9.28
C ILE A 331 5.94 10.92 10.54
N ARG A 332 5.14 10.68 11.58
CA ARG A 332 5.59 9.97 12.79
C ARG A 332 5.81 8.49 12.51
N VAL A 333 6.84 7.90 13.09
CA VAL A 333 7.19 6.50 12.89
C VAL A 333 7.11 5.72 14.18
N PHE A 334 6.25 4.71 14.16
CA PHE A 334 6.04 3.76 15.23
C PHE A 334 6.77 2.46 14.87
N GLY A 335 7.74 2.06 15.70
CA GLY A 335 8.50 0.84 15.47
C GLY A 335 7.79 -0.37 16.06
N ALA A 336 7.47 -1.38 15.26
CA ALA A 336 6.96 -2.65 15.76
C ALA A 336 8.10 -3.67 15.88
N THR A 337 8.22 -4.33 17.03
CA THR A 337 9.22 -5.38 17.23
C THR A 337 8.90 -6.60 16.36
N LEU A 338 9.91 -7.22 15.76
CA LEU A 338 9.82 -8.47 15.00
C LEU A 338 9.26 -9.60 15.86
N THR A 339 8.23 -10.30 15.39
CA THR A 339 7.63 -11.43 16.12
C THR A 339 8.60 -12.61 16.25
N PRO A 340 8.39 -13.53 17.22
CA PRO A 340 9.19 -14.74 17.33
C PRO A 340 9.04 -15.61 16.07
N TYR A 341 10.03 -16.46 15.77
CA TYR A 341 9.98 -17.28 14.55
C TYR A 341 10.66 -18.65 14.71
N GLU A 342 11.01 -19.07 15.93
CA GLU A 342 11.49 -20.43 16.15
C GLU A 342 10.41 -21.45 15.79
N GLY A 343 10.76 -22.37 14.90
CA GLY A 343 9.83 -23.33 14.28
C GLY A 343 9.53 -23.01 12.81
N ALA A 344 9.74 -21.76 12.38
CA ALA A 344 9.59 -21.38 10.97
C ALA A 344 10.55 -22.17 10.07
N GLY A 345 10.14 -22.41 8.82
CA GLY A 345 10.92 -23.22 7.87
C GLY A 345 12.32 -22.67 7.56
N TYR A 346 12.53 -21.38 7.80
CA TYR A 346 13.79 -20.67 7.63
C TYR A 346 14.44 -20.20 8.94
N PHE A 347 14.04 -20.79 10.07
CA PHE A 347 14.63 -20.47 11.37
C PHE A 347 16.11 -20.83 11.43
N SER A 348 16.88 -19.99 12.13
CA SER A 348 18.29 -20.21 12.45
C SER A 348 18.62 -19.58 13.81
N GLN A 349 19.62 -20.13 14.50
CA GLN A 349 20.00 -19.64 15.83
C GLN A 349 20.72 -18.27 15.76
N ASP A 350 21.50 -18.06 14.71
CA ASP A 350 22.14 -16.79 14.39
C ASP A 350 21.12 -15.74 13.96
N GLY A 351 20.11 -16.11 13.17
CA GLY A 351 19.01 -15.21 12.84
C GLY A 351 18.19 -14.79 14.06
N GLU A 352 17.94 -15.68 15.03
CA GLU A 352 17.30 -15.31 16.31
C GLU A 352 18.16 -14.34 17.12
N THR A 353 19.49 -14.48 17.06
CA THR A 353 20.40 -13.53 17.68
C THR A 353 20.24 -12.14 17.05
N VAL A 354 20.21 -12.06 15.72
CA VAL A 354 19.97 -10.81 14.99
C VAL A 354 18.61 -10.21 15.34
N ARG A 355 17.55 -11.04 15.38
CA ARG A 355 16.19 -10.59 15.72
C ARG A 355 16.12 -9.97 17.11
N GLN A 356 16.74 -10.61 18.11
CA GLN A 356 16.79 -10.10 19.49
C GLN A 356 17.55 -8.77 19.58
N GLU A 357 18.68 -8.64 18.89
CA GLU A 357 19.46 -7.40 18.85
C GLU A 357 18.67 -6.25 18.21
N VAL A 358 17.99 -6.50 17.08
CA VAL A 358 17.12 -5.51 16.42
C VAL A 358 15.95 -5.13 17.33
N ASN A 359 15.28 -6.10 17.94
CA ASN A 359 14.17 -5.84 18.86
C ASN A 359 14.60 -5.08 20.11
N GLN A 360 15.78 -5.36 20.65
CA GLN A 360 16.34 -4.58 21.75
C GLN A 360 16.57 -3.13 21.32
N TRP A 361 17.14 -2.91 20.14
CA TRP A 361 17.35 -1.58 19.60
C TRP A 361 16.03 -0.82 19.37
N ILE A 362 15.00 -1.48 18.82
CA ILE A 362 13.66 -0.90 18.64
C ILE A 362 13.15 -0.37 19.99
N ARG A 363 13.21 -1.19 21.04
CA ARG A 363 12.68 -0.85 22.38
C ARG A 363 13.45 0.27 23.09
N SER A 364 14.78 0.33 22.94
CA SER A 364 15.61 1.14 23.85
C SER A 364 16.32 2.32 23.19
N SER A 365 16.34 2.42 21.87
CA SER A 365 17.15 3.42 21.16
C SER A 365 16.58 4.84 21.21
N GLY A 366 15.27 4.99 21.39
CA GLY A 366 14.57 6.26 21.20
C GLY A 366 14.60 6.77 19.74
N ALA A 367 14.84 5.87 18.77
CA ALA A 367 14.85 6.23 17.35
C ALA A 367 13.43 6.43 16.77
N PHE A 368 12.44 5.73 17.32
CA PHE A 368 11.04 5.81 16.92
C PHE A 368 10.28 6.83 17.80
N ASP A 369 9.19 7.37 17.27
CA ASP A 369 8.29 8.25 18.02
C ASP A 369 7.56 7.48 19.14
N ASP A 370 7.27 6.20 18.91
CA ASP A 370 6.83 5.24 19.93
C ASP A 370 7.06 3.79 19.43
N VAL A 371 6.87 2.80 20.31
CA VAL A 371 7.15 1.38 20.04
C VAL A 371 5.93 0.49 20.31
N MET A 372 5.64 -0.40 19.37
CA MET A 372 4.61 -1.43 19.47
C MET A 372 5.27 -2.80 19.68
N ASP A 373 5.24 -3.32 20.91
CA ASP A 373 5.94 -4.56 21.26
C ASP A 373 5.14 -5.82 20.86
N PHE A 374 5.07 -6.08 19.56
CA PHE A 374 4.41 -7.27 19.01
C PHE A 374 5.09 -8.57 19.45
N ASP A 375 6.41 -8.60 19.64
CA ASP A 375 7.13 -9.77 20.16
C ASP A 375 6.58 -10.18 21.53
N ALA A 376 6.47 -9.23 22.46
CA ALA A 376 5.89 -9.48 23.77
C ALA A 376 4.40 -9.87 23.70
N ALA A 377 3.65 -9.31 22.74
CA ALA A 377 2.23 -9.58 22.56
C ALA A 377 1.96 -11.05 22.19
N VAL A 378 2.85 -11.69 21.40
CA VAL A 378 2.58 -13.02 20.83
C VAL A 378 3.47 -14.15 21.32
N ARG A 379 4.61 -13.87 21.97
CA ARG A 379 5.58 -14.90 22.37
C ARG A 379 5.10 -15.81 23.51
N ASP A 380 5.53 -17.07 23.48
CA ASP A 380 5.34 -17.98 24.60
C ASP A 380 6.20 -17.52 25.80
N PRO A 381 5.61 -17.21 26.96
CA PRO A 381 6.38 -16.77 28.13
C PRO A 381 7.38 -17.81 28.65
N ARG A 382 7.21 -19.09 28.30
CA ARG A 382 8.14 -20.19 28.65
C ARG A 382 9.17 -20.46 27.57
N HIS A 383 8.88 -20.06 26.33
CA HIS A 383 9.76 -20.22 25.16
C HIS A 383 9.73 -18.94 24.29
N PRO A 384 10.39 -17.85 24.72
CA PRO A 384 10.21 -16.52 24.12
C PRO A 384 10.62 -16.37 22.64
N SER A 385 11.38 -17.31 22.10
CA SER A 385 11.76 -17.41 20.69
C SER A 385 10.64 -18.00 19.81
N ARG A 386 9.56 -18.53 20.41
CA ARG A 386 8.39 -19.09 19.73
C ARG A 386 7.14 -18.26 19.97
N PHE A 387 6.22 -18.33 19.01
CA PHE A 387 4.84 -17.92 19.24
C PHE A 387 4.19 -18.78 20.34
N ARG A 388 3.22 -18.20 21.05
CA ARG A 388 2.22 -19.01 21.77
C ARG A 388 1.46 -19.87 20.79
N GLU A 389 1.15 -21.08 21.21
CA GLU A 389 0.50 -22.08 20.36
C GLU A 389 -0.85 -21.58 19.79
N GLU A 390 -1.64 -20.85 20.57
CA GLU A 390 -2.91 -20.27 20.12
C GLU A 390 -2.76 -19.10 19.13
N TYR A 391 -1.57 -18.49 19.05
CA TYR A 391 -1.30 -17.29 18.27
C TYR A 391 -0.58 -17.56 16.95
N GLN A 392 -0.20 -18.80 16.65
CA GLN A 392 0.48 -19.19 15.40
C GLN A 392 -0.48 -19.89 14.43
N SER A 393 -0.27 -19.73 13.12
CA SER A 393 -1.18 -20.23 12.07
C SER A 393 -0.87 -21.65 11.56
N GLY A 394 0.19 -22.28 12.07
CA GLY A 394 0.63 -23.63 11.75
C GLY A 394 2.10 -23.71 11.29
N ASP A 395 2.72 -22.56 10.96
CA ASP A 395 4.07 -22.49 10.42
C ASP A 395 5.08 -21.81 11.36
N TYR A 396 4.66 -21.42 12.57
CA TYR A 396 5.46 -20.69 13.56
C TYR A 396 6.11 -19.39 13.04
N LEU A 397 5.58 -18.81 11.95
CA LEU A 397 6.01 -17.53 11.40
C LEU A 397 4.85 -16.53 11.37
N HIS A 398 3.70 -16.97 10.85
CA HIS A 398 2.56 -16.10 10.65
C HIS A 398 1.57 -16.22 11.81
N PRO A 399 1.05 -15.09 12.33
CA PRO A 399 0.01 -15.12 13.34
C PRO A 399 -1.28 -15.79 12.88
N SER A 400 -1.97 -16.47 13.80
CA SER A 400 -3.37 -16.83 13.64
C SER A 400 -4.26 -15.60 13.79
N ALA A 401 -5.56 -15.72 13.52
CA ALA A 401 -6.53 -14.67 13.83
C ALA A 401 -6.49 -14.22 15.32
N ALA A 402 -6.19 -15.13 16.25
CA ALA A 402 -6.02 -14.78 17.66
C ALA A 402 -4.71 -14.01 17.90
N GLY A 403 -3.62 -14.41 17.22
CA GLY A 403 -2.35 -13.70 17.26
C GLY A 403 -2.45 -12.27 16.70
N TYR A 404 -3.12 -12.09 15.55
CA TYR A 404 -3.35 -10.76 14.98
C TYR A 404 -4.21 -9.87 15.88
N ARG A 405 -5.24 -10.42 16.54
CA ARG A 405 -5.99 -9.67 17.57
C ARG A 405 -5.11 -9.27 18.75
N ALA A 406 -4.20 -10.14 19.20
CA ALA A 406 -3.28 -9.83 20.29
C ALA A 406 -2.29 -8.72 19.90
N MET A 407 -1.72 -8.78 18.69
CA MET A 407 -0.86 -7.72 18.14
C MET A 407 -1.61 -6.39 18.05
N ALA A 408 -2.80 -6.40 17.44
CA ALA A 408 -3.61 -5.21 17.33
C ALA A 408 -3.95 -4.64 18.70
N ALA A 409 -4.27 -5.46 19.71
CA ALA A 409 -4.56 -5.01 21.07
C ALA A 409 -3.36 -4.39 21.81
N ALA A 410 -2.13 -4.75 21.44
CA ALA A 410 -0.91 -4.19 22.01
C ALA A 410 -0.62 -2.76 21.55
N ILE A 411 -1.31 -2.28 20.52
CA ILE A 411 -1.15 -0.91 20.00
C ILE A 411 -1.87 0.09 20.92
N ASP A 412 -1.14 1.08 21.41
CA ASP A 412 -1.73 2.26 22.05
C ASP A 412 -2.31 3.19 20.97
N ILE A 413 -3.64 3.18 20.85
CA ILE A 413 -4.35 3.96 19.84
C ILE A 413 -4.37 5.46 20.17
N GLU A 414 -4.15 5.85 21.42
CA GLU A 414 -4.11 7.26 21.80
C GLU A 414 -2.82 7.91 21.30
N ALA A 415 -1.70 7.17 21.31
CA ALA A 415 -0.45 7.63 20.69
C ALA A 415 -0.60 7.92 19.19
N LEU A 416 -1.46 7.17 18.48
CA LEU A 416 -1.77 7.44 17.07
C LEU A 416 -2.69 8.65 16.87
N ARG A 417 -3.51 9.00 17.87
CA ARG A 417 -4.47 10.12 17.81
C ARG A 417 -3.87 11.48 18.16
N THR A 418 -2.78 11.52 18.90
CA THR A 418 -2.14 12.78 19.27
C THR A 418 -1.51 13.45 18.05
N GLU A 419 -1.96 14.64 17.69
CA GLU A 419 -1.24 15.54 16.78
C GLU A 419 0.20 15.75 17.27
N PRO A 420 1.19 15.92 16.38
CA PRO A 420 2.53 16.27 16.81
C PRO A 420 2.46 17.53 17.65
N HIS A 421 2.99 17.48 18.88
CA HIS A 421 3.24 18.70 19.64
C HIS A 421 4.05 19.63 18.74
N GLN A 422 3.46 20.74 18.30
CA GLN A 422 4.21 21.83 17.71
C GLN A 422 5.22 22.27 18.77
N VAL A 423 6.46 21.78 18.67
CA VAL A 423 7.57 22.30 19.44
C VAL A 423 7.60 23.79 19.10
N PRO A 424 7.40 24.70 20.07
CA PRO A 424 7.39 26.12 19.77
C PRO A 424 8.73 26.45 19.13
N VAL A 425 8.70 26.95 17.89
CA VAL A 425 9.88 27.53 17.25
C VAL A 425 10.42 28.55 18.24
N ALA A 426 11.58 28.26 18.83
CA ALA A 426 12.23 29.17 19.75
C ALA A 426 12.37 30.49 19.02
N LYS A 427 11.63 31.52 19.48
CA LYS A 427 11.77 32.88 18.99
C LYS A 427 13.24 33.22 19.12
N THR A 428 13.95 33.31 18.00
CA THR A 428 15.29 33.87 17.95
C THR A 428 15.19 35.28 18.48
N SER A 429 15.66 35.48 19.71
CA SER A 429 15.83 36.81 20.27
C SER A 429 16.88 37.51 19.43
N LYS A 430 16.46 38.44 18.57
CA LYS A 430 17.36 39.47 18.06
C LYS A 430 17.87 40.24 19.27
N LYS A 431 19.17 40.10 19.55
CA LYS A 431 19.95 41.09 20.28
C LYS A 431 20.83 41.82 19.30
#